data_AF-A0A7Y6E3D7-F1
#
_entry.id   AF-A0A7Y6E3D7-F1
#
_cell.length_a   1.000
_cell.length_b   1.000
_cell.length_c   1.000
_cell.angle_alpha   90.00
_cell.angle_beta   90.00
_cell.angle_gamma   90.00
#
_symmetry.space_group_name_H-M   'P 1'
#
loop_
_entity.id
_entity.type
_entity.pdbx_description
1 polymer ?
#
loop_
_entity_poly.entity_id
_entity_poly.type
_entity_poly.pdbx_seq_one_letter_code
_entity_poly.pdbx_strand_id
1 'polypeptide(L)'
;PTVVDIYLERPAVIPELADAAAALVANYGTADGPLLDALFGRVAPEGRLPFQLPRSMADVEAQRSDVPSDGKDAVFAFGFGLSY
;
A
#
# COMPACT_ATOMS: atom_id res chain seq x y z
N PRO A 1 17.67 6.68 -6.21
CA PRO A 1 16.28 6.17 -6.16
C PRO A 1 16.11 5.42 -4.84
N THR A 2 15.01 5.66 -4.13
CA THR A 2 14.77 5.07 -2.80
C THR A 2 13.58 4.11 -2.88
N VAL A 3 13.76 2.88 -2.42
CA VAL A 3 12.69 1.90 -2.25
C VAL A 3 12.30 1.91 -0.78
N VAL A 4 11.00 2.07 -0.51
CA VAL A 4 10.45 2.06 0.85
C VAL A 4 9.63 0.80 1.02
N ASP A 5 9.96 0.00 2.03
CA ASP A 5 9.16 -1.14 2.47
C ASP A 5 8.45 -0.77 3.78
N ILE A 6 7.14 -0.94 3.82
CA ILE A 6 6.29 -0.60 4.97
C ILE A 6 5.52 -1.83 5.39
N TYR A 7 5.70 -2.22 6.66
CA TYR A 7 4.84 -3.19 7.31
C TYR A 7 3.47 -2.57 7.60
N LEU A 8 2.41 -3.12 7.02
CA LEU A 8 1.04 -2.64 7.18
C LEU A 8 0.16 -3.70 7.86
N GLU A 9 -0.27 -3.42 9.08
CA GLU A 9 -1.34 -4.19 9.76
C GLU A 9 -2.73 -3.58 9.52
N ARG A 10 -2.79 -2.30 9.16
CA ARG A 10 -4.00 -1.50 8.96
C ARG A 10 -3.73 -0.40 7.92
N PRO A 11 -4.77 0.25 7.36
CA PRO A 11 -4.58 1.41 6.50
C PRO A 11 -3.75 2.51 7.16
N ALA A 12 -2.83 3.10 6.41
CA ALA A 12 -1.99 4.21 6.86
C ALA A 12 -2.17 5.42 5.93
N VAL A 13 -2.10 6.63 6.49
CA VAL A 13 -2.05 7.88 5.74
C VAL A 13 -0.59 8.18 5.43
N ILE A 14 -0.16 7.90 4.20
CA ILE A 14 1.25 8.02 3.76
C ILE A 14 1.41 8.63 2.35
N PRO A 15 0.63 9.66 1.95
CA PRO A 15 0.73 10.22 0.60
C PRO A 15 2.13 10.75 0.27
N GLU A 16 2.84 11.34 1.25
CA GLU A 16 4.17 11.91 1.03
C GLU A 16 5.22 10.86 0.71
N LEU A 17 5.11 9.66 1.29
CA LEU A 17 5.98 8.53 0.96
C LEU A 17 5.67 7.95 -0.41
N ALA A 18 4.38 7.88 -0.78
CA ALA A 18 3.97 7.44 -2.10
C ALA A 18 4.50 8.35 -3.20
N ASP A 19 4.52 9.67 -2.96
CA ASP A 19 5.00 10.66 -3.93
C ASP A 19 6.54 10.73 -4.01
N ALA A 20 7.24 10.50 -2.90
CA ALA A 20 8.71 10.64 -2.84
C ALA A 20 9.49 9.36 -3.16
N ALA A 21 8.88 8.18 -2.96
CA ALA A 21 9.56 6.91 -3.16
C ALA A 21 9.65 6.54 -4.66
N ALA A 22 10.77 5.96 -5.07
CA ALA A 22 10.89 5.38 -6.40
C ALA A 22 10.08 4.07 -6.53
N ALA A 23 9.93 3.35 -5.43
CA ALA A 23 9.01 2.23 -5.28
C ALA A 23 8.55 2.13 -3.82
N LEU A 24 7.28 1.83 -3.62
CA LEU A 24 6.67 1.62 -2.31
C LEU A 24 6.14 0.18 -2.24
N VAL A 25 6.62 -0.59 -1.27
CA VAL A 25 6.19 -1.96 -1.00
C VAL A 25 5.42 -1.99 0.30
N ALA A 26 4.20 -2.52 0.23
CA ALA A 26 3.42 -2.86 1.41
C ALA A 26 3.65 -4.34 1.73
N ASN A 27 4.22 -4.62 2.90
CA ASN A 27 4.39 -5.98 3.39
C ASN A 27 3.48 -6.26 4.60
N TYR A 28 3.13 -7.53 4.76
CA TYR A 28 2.21 -8.01 5.80
C TYR A 28 2.89 -9.06 6.69
N GLY A 29 4.18 -8.84 6.98
CA GLY A 29 5.01 -9.79 7.75
C GLY A 29 5.73 -10.80 6.86
N THR A 30 6.14 -10.38 5.66
CA THR A 30 6.98 -11.19 4.78
C THR A 30 8.38 -11.34 5.36
N ALA A 31 9.05 -12.45 5.02
CA ALA A 31 10.49 -12.58 5.27
C ALA A 31 11.30 -11.80 4.22
N ASP A 32 12.53 -11.45 4.57
CA ASP A 32 13.44 -10.66 3.72
C ASP A 32 13.70 -11.32 2.36
N GLY A 33 13.87 -12.65 2.32
CA GLY A 33 14.18 -13.38 1.09
C GLY A 33 13.13 -13.16 -0.01
N PRO A 34 11.86 -13.54 0.21
CA PRO A 34 10.77 -13.29 -0.73
C PRO A 34 10.60 -11.82 -1.12
N LEU A 35 10.77 -10.89 -0.17
CA LEU A 35 10.73 -9.45 -0.46
C LEU A 35 11.82 -9.06 -1.47
N LEU A 36 13.07 -9.46 -1.21
CA LEU A 36 14.18 -9.17 -2.09
C LEU A 36 14.04 -9.85 -3.46
N ASP A 37 13.51 -11.07 -3.51
CA ASP A 37 13.23 -11.76 -4.77
C ASP A 37 12.21 -10.99 -5.63
N ALA A 38 11.17 -10.42 -5.00
CA ALA A 38 10.19 -9.57 -5.67
C ALA A 38 10.66 -8.14 -5.93
N LEU A 39 11.73 -7.66 -5.29
CA LEU A 39 12.33 -6.35 -5.59
C LEU A 39 13.36 -6.44 -6.73
N PHE A 40 14.07 -7.57 -6.82
CA PHE A 40 15.09 -7.81 -7.85
C PHE A 40 14.55 -8.52 -9.10
N GLY A 41 13.24 -8.76 -9.20
CA GLY A 41 12.62 -9.36 -10.38
C GLY A 41 12.88 -10.86 -10.57
N ARG A 42 13.20 -11.57 -9.48
CA ARG A 42 13.31 -13.04 -9.49
C ARG A 42 11.94 -13.71 -9.48
N VAL A 43 10.96 -13.03 -8.89
CA VAL A 43 9.53 -13.39 -8.92
C VAL A 43 8.69 -12.15 -9.21
N ALA A 44 7.55 -12.33 -9.89
CA ALA A 44 6.63 -11.25 -10.16
C ALA A 44 5.78 -10.93 -8.92
N PRO A 45 5.48 -9.65 -8.63
CA PRO A 45 4.59 -9.28 -7.54
C PRO A 45 3.13 -9.60 -7.89
N GLU A 46 2.50 -10.42 -7.06
CA GLU A 46 1.10 -10.83 -7.23
C GLU A 46 0.17 -10.23 -6.18
N GLY A 47 0.73 -9.62 -5.13
CA GLY A 47 -0.03 -9.04 -4.02
C GLY A 47 -1.01 -7.95 -4.46
N ARG A 48 -2.14 -7.87 -3.75
CA ARG A 48 -3.17 -6.84 -3.93
C ARG A 48 -3.54 -6.29 -2.56
N LEU A 49 -3.74 -4.98 -2.46
CA LEU A 49 -4.09 -4.34 -1.20
C LEU A 49 -5.41 -4.89 -0.64
N PRO A 50 -5.44 -5.37 0.61
CA PRO A 50 -6.65 -5.88 1.25
C PRO A 50 -7.55 -4.76 1.81
N PHE A 51 -7.13 -3.50 1.72
CA PHE A 51 -7.88 -2.30 2.10
C PHE A 51 -7.43 -1.11 1.25
N GLN A 52 -8.27 -0.07 1.14
CA GLN A 52 -7.87 1.21 0.56
C GLN A 52 -6.88 1.94 1.49
N LEU A 53 -5.98 2.74 0.92
CA LEU A 53 -5.10 3.64 1.66
C LEU A 53 -5.64 5.08 1.61
N PRO A 54 -6.03 5.67 2.76
CA PRO A 54 -6.56 7.03 2.81
C PRO A 54 -5.49 8.06 2.45
N ARG A 55 -5.93 9.20 1.88
CA ARG A 55 -5.03 10.32 1.56
C ARG A 55 -4.78 11.24 2.74
N SER A 56 -5.73 11.35 3.66
CA SER A 56 -5.61 12.20 4.83
C SER A 56 -6.36 11.65 6.04
N MET A 57 -6.07 12.17 7.23
CA MET A 57 -6.87 11.88 8.42
C MET A 57 -8.31 12.40 8.30
N ALA A 58 -8.53 13.49 7.56
CA ALA A 58 -9.87 13.97 7.27
C ALA A 58 -10.69 12.96 6.46
N ASP A 59 -10.06 12.23 5.52
CA ASP A 59 -10.72 11.15 4.80
C ASP A 59 -11.10 10.01 5.73
N VAL A 60 -10.24 9.67 6.70
CA VAL A 60 -10.51 8.62 7.69
C VAL A 60 -11.71 8.99 8.57
N GLU A 61 -11.78 10.24 9.03
CA GLU A 61 -12.89 10.73 9.86
C GLU A 61 -14.22 10.79 9.09
N ALA A 62 -14.17 11.03 7.78
CA ALA A 62 -15.34 11.07 6.92
C ALA A 62 -15.84 9.67 6.49
N GLN A 63 -15.04 8.61 6.65
CA GLN A 63 -15.43 7.25 6.27
C GLN A 63 -16.59 6.76 7.13
N ARG A 64 -17.56 6.13 6.46
CA ARG A 64 -18.67 5.50 7.15
C ARG A 64 -18.23 4.18 7.75
N SER A 65 -18.41 4.03 9.06
CA SER A 65 -18.03 2.81 9.77
C SER A 65 -18.77 1.54 9.31
N ASP A 66 -19.90 1.69 8.61
CA ASP A 66 -20.73 0.61 8.11
C ASP A 66 -20.51 0.27 6.62
N VAL A 67 -19.66 1.02 5.90
CA VAL A 67 -19.44 0.81 4.46
C VAL A 67 -17.96 0.53 4.18
N PRO A 68 -17.61 -0.63 3.60
CA PRO A 68 -16.23 -0.94 3.28
C PRO A 68 -15.73 -0.08 2.11
N SER A 69 -14.51 0.46 2.26
CA SER A 69 -13.78 1.16 1.19
C SER A 69 -14.56 2.29 0.49
N ASP A 70 -15.26 3.13 1.26
CA ASP A 70 -16.07 4.26 0.74
C ASP A 70 -15.25 5.55 0.48
N GLY A 71 -13.93 5.47 0.55
CA GLY A 71 -13.02 6.60 0.38
C GLY A 71 -12.92 6.98 -1.09
N LYS A 72 -13.40 8.18 -1.46
CA LYS A 72 -13.45 8.62 -2.85
C LYS A 72 -12.11 9.05 -3.43
N ASP A 73 -11.17 9.47 -2.58
CA ASP A 73 -9.88 10.06 -2.97
C ASP A 73 -8.69 9.31 -2.35
N ALA A 74 -8.78 7.98 -2.30
CA ALA A 74 -7.72 7.14 -1.78
C ALA A 74 -6.40 7.35 -2.54
N VAL A 75 -5.26 7.24 -1.85
CA VAL A 75 -3.93 7.19 -2.51
C VAL A 75 -3.83 5.92 -3.33
N PHE A 76 -4.26 4.79 -2.75
CA PHE A 76 -4.37 3.51 -3.42
C PHE A 76 -5.70 2.86 -3.07
N ALA A 77 -6.43 2.40 -4.09
CA ALA A 77 -7.71 1.74 -3.91
C ALA A 77 -7.56 0.32 -3.35
N PHE A 78 -8.65 -0.23 -2.79
CA PHE A 78 -8.74 -1.66 -2.50
C PHE A 78 -8.42 -2.48 -3.76
N GLY A 79 -7.65 -3.55 -3.59
CA GLY A 79 -7.24 -4.40 -4.69
C GLY A 79 -6.17 -3.79 -5.61
N PHE A 80 -5.62 -2.61 -5.30
CA PHE A 80 -4.49 -2.08 -6.06
C PHE A 80 -3.24 -2.95 -5.85
N GLY A 81 -2.46 -3.11 -6.90
CA GLY A 81 -1.16 -3.77 -6.87
C GLY A 81 -0.49 -3.66 -8.23
N LEU A 82 0.81 -3.41 -8.23
CA LEU A 82 1.60 -3.36 -9.47
C LEU A 82 1.93 -4.77 -9.96
N SER A 83 2.24 -4.87 -11.24
CA SER A 83 2.71 -6.08 -11.92
C SER A 83 3.83 -5.71 -12.88
N TYR A 84 4.83 -6.56 -13.03
CA TYR A 84 5.89 -6.40 -14.02
C TYR A 84 6.41 -7.77 -14.46
#